data_AF-A0A7K5C0R3-F1
#
_entry.id   AF-A0A7K5C0R3-F1
#
_cell.length_a   1.000
_cell.length_b   1.000
_cell.length_c   1.000
_cell.angle_alpha   90.00
_cell.angle_beta   90.00
_cell.angle_gamma   90.00
#
_symmetry.space_group_name_H-M   'P 1'
#
loop_
_entity.id
_entity.type
_entity.pdbx_description
1 polymer ?
#
loop_
_entity_poly.entity_id
_entity_poly.type
_entity_poly.pdbx_seq_one_letter_code
_entity_poly.pdbx_strand_id
1 'polypeptide(L)'
;LPVWGVRRVRRGPEILRVTLYCSFENYEDAVRLYELILRKEGTLQKSTLCVFVLHATPHVAVQLCLEQLPFGVTAEPPDSAALQFEV
;
A
#
# COMPACT_ATOMS: atom_id res chain seq x y z
N LEU A 1 -0.96 -13.42 3.43
CA LEU A 1 -1.83 -12.80 2.41
C LEU A 1 -0.96 -12.45 1.20
N PRO A 2 -1.45 -12.54 -0.06
CA PRO A 2 -0.62 -12.20 -1.21
C PRO A 2 -0.23 -10.72 -1.14
N VAL A 3 1.06 -10.43 -1.25
CA VAL A 3 1.63 -9.07 -1.15
C VAL A 3 1.18 -8.19 -2.33
N TRP A 4 0.67 -8.80 -3.41
CA TRP A 4 0.19 -8.07 -4.58
C TRP A 4 -1.03 -8.72 -5.23
N GLY A 5 -1.80 -7.93 -5.97
CA GLY A 5 -2.93 -8.37 -6.77
C GLY A 5 -3.25 -7.43 -7.93
N VAL A 6 -3.86 -8.00 -8.98
CA VAL A 6 -4.31 -7.25 -10.16
C VAL A 6 -5.83 -7.09 -10.12
N ARG A 7 -6.30 -5.85 -10.19
CA ARG A 7 -7.73 -5.51 -10.25
C ARG A 7 -8.08 -4.90 -11.60
N ARG A 8 -8.89 -5.61 -12.38
CA ARG A 8 -9.48 -5.09 -13.60
C ARG A 8 -10.69 -4.22 -13.29
N VAL A 9 -10.72 -3.02 -13.86
CA VAL A 9 -11.83 -2.08 -13.69
C VAL A 9 -12.63 -2.05 -15.00
N ARG A 10 -13.97 -2.06 -14.93
CA ARG A 10 -14.84 -2.09 -16.13
C ARG A 10 -14.63 -0.88 -17.05
N ARG A 11 -14.26 0.26 -16.48
CA ARG A 11 -13.88 1.50 -17.17
C ARG A 11 -12.72 2.11 -16.40
N GLY A 12 -11.57 2.26 -17.04
CA GLY A 12 -10.34 2.78 -16.43
C GLY A 12 -9.17 1.80 -16.48
N PRO A 13 -8.00 2.21 -15.96
CA PRO A 13 -6.79 1.41 -16.03
C PRO A 13 -6.88 0.14 -15.17
N GLU A 14 -6.20 -0.92 -15.61
CA GLU A 14 -5.93 -2.10 -14.80
C GLU A 14 -5.00 -1.71 -13.64
N ILE A 15 -5.33 -2.15 -12.42
CA ILE A 15 -4.61 -1.73 -11.23
C ILE A 15 -3.75 -2.88 -10.72
N LEU A 16 -2.43 -2.71 -10.76
CA LEU A 16 -1.51 -3.51 -9.97
C LEU A 16 -1.40 -2.89 -8.58
N ARG A 17 -1.80 -3.63 -7.56
CA ARG A 17 -1.76 -3.17 -6.18
C ARG A 17 -0.81 -4.04 -5.38
N VAL A 18 0.16 -3.41 -4.71
CA VAL A 18 0.99 -4.02 -3.68
C VAL A 18 0.43 -3.60 -2.33
N THR A 19 0.16 -4.56 -1.43
CA THR A 19 -0.34 -4.29 -0.09
C THR A 19 0.71 -4.66 0.94
N LEU A 20 1.06 -3.69 1.78
CA LEU A 20 1.85 -3.87 2.98
C LEU A 20 0.91 -3.85 4.18
N TYR A 21 1.08 -4.83 5.05
CA TYR A 21 0.33 -4.92 6.29
C TYR A 21 1.09 -4.21 7.40
N CYS A 22 0.41 -3.32 8.11
CA CYS A 22 0.94 -2.61 9.27
C CYS A 22 0.25 -3.11 10.52
N SER A 23 0.96 -3.19 11.65
CA SER A 23 0.30 -3.48 12.91
C SER A 23 -0.63 -2.32 13.29
N PHE A 24 -1.62 -2.61 14.13
CA PHE A 24 -2.54 -1.58 14.61
C PHE A 24 -1.79 -0.38 15.22
N GLU A 25 -0.76 -0.68 16.02
CA GLU A 25 0.01 0.29 16.81
C GLU A 25 0.86 1.24 15.95
N ASN A 26 1.38 0.78 14.81
CA ASN A 26 2.32 1.56 13.99
C ASN A 26 1.71 2.08 12.68
N TYR A 27 0.41 1.89 12.45
CA TYR A 27 -0.21 2.20 11.18
C TYR A 27 -0.10 3.69 10.80
N GLU A 28 -0.40 4.61 11.72
CA GLU A 28 -0.32 6.05 11.44
C GLU A 28 1.13 6.50 11.15
N ASP A 29 2.09 6.01 11.93
CA ASP A 29 3.51 6.30 11.73
C ASP A 29 4.02 5.74 10.41
N ALA A 30 3.58 4.52 10.03
CA ALA A 30 3.86 3.94 8.74
C ALA A 30 3.30 4.82 7.63
N VAL A 31 2.03 5.25 7.68
CA VAL A 31 1.46 6.15 6.67
C VAL A 31 2.34 7.39 6.48
N ARG A 32 2.70 8.07 7.58
CA ARG A 32 3.56 9.26 7.55
C ARG A 32 4.94 8.97 6.96
N LEU A 33 5.56 7.86 7.32
CA LEU A 33 6.86 7.44 6.78
C LEU A 33 6.78 7.28 5.25
N TYR A 34 5.76 6.58 4.76
CA TYR A 34 5.61 6.35 3.32
C TYR A 34 5.21 7.62 2.57
N GLU A 35 4.45 8.54 3.17
CA GLU A 35 4.22 9.88 2.61
C GLU A 35 5.53 10.65 2.39
N LEU A 36 6.44 10.58 3.39
CA LEU A 36 7.75 11.23 3.32
C LEU A 36 8.66 10.59 2.27
N ILE A 37 8.78 9.26 2.26
CA ILE A 37 9.63 8.52 1.31
C ILE A 37 9.12 8.72 -0.12
N LEU A 38 7.82 8.59 -0.34
CA LEU A 38 7.22 8.67 -1.68
C LEU A 38 7.02 10.10 -2.16
N ARG A 39 7.11 11.09 -1.25
CA ARG A 39 6.76 12.50 -1.51
C ARG A 39 5.37 12.64 -2.15
N LYS A 40 4.41 11.86 -1.65
CA LYS A 40 3.03 11.76 -2.15
C LYS A 40 2.07 11.65 -0.98
N GLU A 41 0.92 12.31 -1.08
CA GLU A 41 -0.14 12.15 -0.08
C GLU A 41 -0.87 10.81 -0.26
N GLY A 42 -1.12 10.14 0.85
CA GLY A 42 -1.88 8.89 0.87
C GLY A 42 -3.39 9.15 0.86
N THR A 43 -4.13 8.42 0.04
CA THR A 43 -5.60 8.45 0.07
C THR A 43 -6.11 7.47 1.12
N LEU A 44 -6.60 7.97 2.25
CA LEU A 44 -7.23 7.16 3.28
C LEU A 44 -8.62 6.67 2.84
N GLN A 45 -8.83 5.37 2.98
CA GLN A 45 -10.08 4.65 2.70
C GLN A 45 -10.48 3.85 3.94
N LYS A 46 -11.73 4.00 4.39
CA LYS A 46 -12.31 3.20 5.49
C LYS A 46 -11.49 3.23 6.81
N SER A 47 -10.74 4.30 7.05
CA SER A 47 -9.79 4.51 8.18
C SER A 47 -8.66 3.48 8.36
N THR A 48 -8.75 2.29 7.77
CA THR A 48 -7.79 1.19 7.94
C THR A 48 -6.98 0.88 6.68
N LEU A 49 -7.22 1.60 5.59
CA LEU A 49 -6.50 1.40 4.33
C LEU A 49 -6.00 2.75 3.80
N CYS A 50 -4.71 2.88 3.57
CA CYS A 50 -4.12 4.03 2.89
C CYS A 50 -3.60 3.63 1.52
N VAL A 51 -3.87 4.42 0.49
CA VAL A 51 -3.52 4.12 -0.90
C VAL A 51 -2.68 5.23 -1.51
N PHE A 52 -1.51 4.86 -2.02
CA PHE A 52 -0.62 5.72 -2.80
C PHE A 52 -0.66 5.30 -4.26
N VAL A 53 -0.87 6.26 -5.17
CA VAL A 53 -0.74 6.02 -6.61
C VAL A 53 0.71 6.32 -7.00
N LEU A 54 1.48 5.26 -7.24
CA LEU A 54 2.89 5.36 -7.62
C LEU A 54 3.04 5.75 -9.08
N HIS A 55 2.21 5.15 -9.93
CA HIS A 55 2.21 5.39 -11.37
C HIS A 55 0.80 5.26 -11.94
N ALA A 56 0.47 6.07 -12.95
CA ALA A 56 -0.82 6.00 -13.63
C ALA A 56 -0.68 6.35 -15.11
N THR A 57 -1.26 5.51 -15.96
CA THR A 57 -1.45 5.71 -17.39
C THR A 57 -2.92 5.44 -17.74
N PRO A 58 -3.37 5.71 -18.97
CA PRO A 58 -4.73 5.35 -19.40
C PRO A 58 -5.05 3.86 -19.26
N HIS A 59 -4.05 2.98 -19.29
CA HIS A 59 -4.22 1.53 -19.32
C HIS A 59 -3.85 0.83 -18.01
N VAL A 60 -2.88 1.35 -17.27
CA VAL A 60 -2.34 0.72 -16.05
C VAL A 60 -2.12 1.76 -14.96
N ALA A 61 -2.47 1.40 -13.73
CA ALA A 61 -2.09 2.13 -12.53
C ALA A 61 -1.39 1.20 -11.54
N VAL A 62 -0.28 1.67 -10.98
CA VAL A 62 0.46 0.98 -9.91
C VAL A 62 0.16 1.68 -8.60
N GLN A 63 -0.32 0.90 -7.63
CA GLN A 63 -0.68 1.38 -6.31
C GLN A 63 0.11 0.65 -5.23
N LEU A 64 0.57 1.41 -4.24
CA LEU A 64 0.98 0.89 -2.95
C LEU A 64 -0.14 1.11 -1.95
N CYS A 65 -0.46 0.09 -1.17
CA CYS A 65 -1.48 0.13 -0.14
C CYS A 65 -0.85 -0.22 1.21
N LEU A 66 -1.17 0.55 2.25
CA LEU A 66 -0.93 0.19 3.64
C LEU A 66 -2.27 -0.24 4.23
N GLU A 67 -2.37 -1.48 4.69
CA GLU A 67 -3.57 -2.03 5.33
C GLU A 67 -3.29 -2.29 6.81
N GLN A 68 -4.08 -1.66 7.67
CA GLN A 68 -3.99 -1.85 9.11
C GLN A 68 -4.51 -3.24 9.50
N LEU A 69 -3.69 -4.00 10.20
CA LEU A 69 -4.09 -5.27 10.80
C LEU A 69 -4.94 -5.05 12.05
N PRO A 70 -5.79 -6.03 12.42
CA PRO A 70 -6.53 -5.98 13.68
C PRO A 70 -5.60 -5.84 14.89
N PHE A 71 -6.14 -5.26 15.97
CA PHE A 71 -5.43 -5.14 17.24
C PHE A 71 -4.94 -6.51 17.74
N GLY A 72 -3.70 -6.55 18.25
CA GLY A 72 -3.05 -7.78 18.72
C GLY A 72 -2.44 -8.66 17.62
N VAL A 73 -2.58 -8.29 16.34
CA VAL A 73 -1.90 -8.96 15.23
C VAL A 73 -0.63 -8.19 14.86
N THR A 74 0.51 -8.89 14.87
CA THR A 74 1.80 -8.31 14.48
C THR A 74 2.04 -8.51 12.99
N ALA A 75 2.51 -7.45 12.32
CA ALA A 75 2.96 -7.56 10.94
C ALA A 75 4.38 -8.14 10.92
N GLU A 76 4.53 -9.35 10.37
CA GLU A 76 5.84 -9.98 10.19
C GLU A 76 6.29 -9.84 8.71
N PRO A 77 7.54 -9.41 8.46
CA PRO A 77 8.06 -9.34 7.10
C PRO A 77 8.18 -10.75 6.50
N PRO A 78 7.82 -10.96 5.23
CA PRO A 78 8.04 -12.25 4.58
C PRO A 78 9.54 -12.49 4.36
N ASP A 79 10.04 -13.71 4.63
CA ASP A 79 11.45 -14.07 4.45
C ASP A 79 11.97 -13.89 3.02
N SER A 80 11.07 -13.96 2.04
CA SER A 80 11.41 -13.90 0.60
C SER A 80 10.98 -12.58 -0.06
N ALA A 81 10.76 -11.51 0.70
CA ALA A 81 10.35 -10.23 0.17
C ALA A 81 11.26 -9.09 0.66
N ALA A 82 11.71 -8.26 -0.27
CA ALA A 82 12.43 -7.03 0.03
C ALA A 82 11.69 -5.85 -0.58
N LEU A 83 11.66 -4.74 0.17
CA LEU A 83 11.10 -3.48 -0.29
C LEU A 83 12.22 -2.45 -0.35
N GLN A 84 12.41 -1.84 -1.51
CA GLN A 84 13.46 -0.87 -1.78
C GLN A 84 12.86 0.41 -2.32
N PHE A 85 13.45 1.54 -1.92
CA PHE A 85 13.09 2.86 -2.39
C PHE A 85 14.35 3.58 -2.86
N GLU A 86 14.18 4.48 -3.81
CA GLU A 86 15.18 5.45 -4.20
C GLU A 86 14.86 6.76 -3.45
N VAL A 87 15.84 7.30 -2.71
CA VAL A 87 15.69 8.46 -1.81
C VAL A 87 16.51 9.63 -2.29
#